data_AF-A0A815VM93-F1
#
_entry.id   AF-A0A815VM93-F1
#
_cell.length_a   1.000
_cell.length_b   1.000
_cell.length_c   1.000
_cell.angle_alpha   90.00
_cell.angle_beta   90.00
_cell.angle_gamma   90.00
#
_symmetry.space_group_name_H-M   'P 1'
#
loop_
_entity.id
_entity.type
_entity.pdbx_description
1 polymer ?
#
loop_
_entity_poly.entity_id
_entity_poly.type
_entity_poly.pdbx_seq_one_letter_code
_entity_poly.pdbx_strand_id
1 'polypeptide(L)'
;MLGSNNFNAMLVAFLLLLKNETSASPFNQPKFCPTVKWNRDATTFVMSNVSEVTADTIFIDTNNMIHVKFTDLEKSRILVWHGNSTYSVTIPVEDVSIVAPILISDVGEIYVDRLDGQIIKQIPNTNEFVSVKDFKAS
;
A
#
# COMPACT_ATOMS: atom_id res chain seq x y z
N MET A 1 -46.25 -26.37 -22.75
CA MET A 1 -46.24 -25.04 -22.12
C MET A 1 -45.67 -25.15 -20.71
N LEU A 2 -44.35 -25.08 -20.56
CA LEU A 2 -43.62 -25.13 -19.28
C LEU A 2 -42.38 -24.25 -19.48
N GLY A 3 -42.50 -22.94 -19.25
CA GLY A 3 -41.41 -21.99 -19.52
C GLY A 3 -41.49 -20.66 -18.76
N SER A 4 -42.61 -20.35 -18.12
CA SER A 4 -42.81 -19.07 -17.41
C SER A 4 -42.33 -19.11 -15.94
N ASN A 5 -42.42 -20.26 -15.27
CA ASN A 5 -42.20 -20.34 -13.82
C ASN A 5 -40.72 -20.23 -13.42
N ASN A 6 -39.80 -20.74 -14.25
CA ASN A 6 -38.36 -20.72 -13.94
C ASN A 6 -37.73 -19.33 -14.17
N PHE A 7 -38.20 -18.59 -15.17
CA PHE A 7 -37.69 -17.24 -15.43
C PHE A 7 -38.10 -16.26 -14.33
N ASN A 8 -39.34 -16.36 -13.85
CA ASN A 8 -39.82 -15.55 -12.73
C ASN A 8 -39.11 -15.90 -11.41
N ALA A 9 -38.84 -17.18 -11.15
CA ALA A 9 -38.08 -17.58 -9.97
C ALA A 9 -36.62 -17.09 -10.03
N MET A 10 -35.98 -17.16 -11.20
CA MET A 10 -34.62 -16.67 -11.42
C MET A 10 -34.54 -15.14 -11.30
N LEU A 11 -35.54 -14.42 -11.82
CA LEU A 11 -35.63 -12.96 -11.72
C LEU A 11 -35.86 -12.52 -10.27
N VAL A 12 -36.71 -13.22 -9.52
CA VAL A 12 -36.93 -12.93 -8.09
C VAL A 12 -35.68 -13.23 -7.26
N ALA A 13 -34.97 -14.33 -7.52
CA ALA A 13 -33.70 -14.63 -6.86
C ALA A 13 -32.63 -13.57 -7.16
N PHE A 14 -32.53 -13.11 -8.41
CA PHE A 14 -31.60 -12.05 -8.82
C PHE A 14 -31.93 -10.71 -8.15
N LEU A 15 -33.22 -10.35 -8.06
CA LEU A 15 -33.67 -9.14 -7.36
C LEU A 15 -33.47 -9.22 -5.84
N LEU A 16 -33.55 -10.41 -5.24
CA LEU A 16 -33.25 -10.63 -3.82
C LEU A 16 -31.74 -10.54 -3.55
N LEU A 17 -30.90 -11.05 -4.45
CA LEU A 17 -29.44 -10.87 -4.41
C LEU A 17 -29.04 -9.39 -4.48
N LEU A 18 -29.64 -8.63 -5.40
CA LEU A 18 -29.41 -7.18 -5.52
C LEU A 18 -29.90 -6.39 -4.30
N LYS A 19 -30.95 -6.87 -3.60
CA LYS A 19 -31.46 -6.24 -2.37
C LYS A 19 -30.65 -6.59 -1.12
N ASN A 20 -29.82 -7.63 -1.18
CA ASN A 20 -29.01 -8.10 -0.06
C ASN A 20 -27.58 -7.52 -0.06
N GLU A 21 -27.29 -6.57 -0.93
CA GLU A 21 -26.14 -5.67 -0.85
C GLU A 21 -26.33 -4.72 0.34
N THR A 22 -26.26 -5.27 1.56
CA THR A 22 -26.06 -4.48 2.78
C THR A 22 -24.67 -3.85 2.70
N SER A 23 -24.59 -2.66 2.10
CA SER A 23 -23.59 -1.63 2.38
C SER A 23 -22.16 -2.17 2.60
N ALA A 24 -21.72 -3.14 1.80
CA ALA A 24 -20.38 -3.66 1.90
C ALA A 24 -19.50 -2.58 1.25
N SER A 25 -19.01 -1.66 2.10
CA SER A 25 -17.97 -0.72 1.70
C SER A 25 -16.89 -1.52 0.96
N PRO A 26 -16.46 -1.10 -0.24
CA PRO A 26 -15.40 -1.78 -0.96
C PRO A 26 -14.22 -1.96 0.00
N PHE A 27 -13.66 -3.17 0.08
CA PHE A 27 -12.56 -3.50 1.01
C PHE A 27 -11.35 -2.57 0.84
N ASN A 28 -11.22 -1.98 -0.34
CA ASN A 28 -10.17 -1.09 -0.81
C ASN A 28 -10.58 0.39 -0.83
N GLN A 29 -11.73 0.78 -0.25
CA GLN A 29 -12.11 2.18 -0.10
C GLN A 29 -11.84 2.65 1.34
N PRO A 30 -11.05 3.73 1.56
CA PRO A 30 -10.83 4.27 2.89
C PRO A 30 -12.16 4.76 3.49
N LYS A 31 -12.46 4.29 4.70
CA LYS A 31 -13.62 4.74 5.48
C LYS A 31 -13.25 6.04 6.19
N PHE A 32 -13.63 7.17 5.62
CA PHE A 32 -13.46 8.46 6.28
C PHE A 32 -14.50 8.61 7.40
N CYS A 33 -14.04 9.05 8.58
CA CYS A 33 -14.95 9.44 9.65
C CYS A 33 -15.76 10.68 9.19
N PRO A 34 -17.10 10.72 9.32
CA PRO A 34 -17.90 11.88 8.90
C PRO A 34 -17.52 13.18 9.62
N THR A 35 -16.89 13.07 10.80
CA THR A 35 -16.41 14.20 11.58
C THR A 35 -14.92 14.49 11.35
N VAL A 36 -14.29 13.89 10.34
CA VAL A 36 -12.90 14.17 9.99
C VAL A 36 -12.77 15.65 9.64
N LYS A 37 -11.80 16.34 10.27
CA LYS A 37 -11.48 17.73 9.98
C LYS A 37 -10.04 17.80 9.54
N TRP A 38 -9.77 18.66 8.56
CA TRP A 38 -8.40 19.03 8.20
C TRP A 38 -7.73 19.67 9.41
N ASN A 39 -6.61 19.09 9.85
CA ASN A 39 -5.74 19.68 10.85
C ASN A 39 -4.70 20.55 10.13
N ARG A 40 -4.73 21.87 10.35
CA ARG A 40 -3.74 22.79 9.74
C ARG A 40 -2.35 22.63 10.34
N ASP A 41 -2.27 22.08 11.55
CA ASP A 41 -1.03 21.80 12.26
C ASP A 41 -0.57 20.34 12.04
N ALA A 42 -1.15 19.66 11.04
CA ALA A 42 -0.74 18.31 10.67
C ALA A 42 0.72 18.29 10.18
N THR A 43 1.40 17.19 10.47
CA THR A 43 2.76 16.96 9.97
C THR A 43 2.75 16.71 8.47
N THR A 44 3.53 17.52 7.73
CA THR A 44 3.76 17.31 6.30
C THR A 44 5.01 16.45 6.12
N PHE A 45 4.84 15.23 5.61
CA PHE A 45 5.92 14.26 5.44
C PHE A 45 6.68 14.41 4.10
N VAL A 46 6.08 15.10 3.12
CA VAL A 46 6.67 15.33 1.79
C VAL A 46 6.63 16.83 1.49
N MET A 47 7.80 17.48 1.48
CA MET A 47 7.89 18.87 1.02
C MET A 47 8.24 18.89 -0.47
N SER A 48 7.39 19.53 -1.27
CA SER A 48 7.57 19.69 -2.72
C SER A 48 8.74 20.60 -3.13
N ASN A 49 9.52 21.11 -2.17
CA ASN A 49 10.60 22.07 -2.41
C ASN A 49 11.98 21.43 -2.56
N VAL A 50 12.12 20.11 -2.37
CA VAL A 50 13.36 19.41 -2.66
C VAL A 50 13.30 18.96 -4.11
N SER A 51 13.78 19.83 -5.01
CA SER A 51 13.74 19.69 -6.47
C SER A 51 14.42 18.44 -7.03
N GLU A 52 15.09 17.66 -6.19
CA GLU A 52 15.85 16.45 -6.55
C GLU A 52 15.31 15.18 -5.85
N VAL A 53 14.29 15.30 -4.98
CA VAL A 53 13.75 14.15 -4.26
C VAL A 53 12.26 14.00 -4.54
N THR A 54 11.91 12.90 -5.20
CA THR A 54 10.51 12.54 -5.47
C THR A 54 10.04 11.44 -4.52
N ALA A 55 8.92 11.70 -3.84
CA ALA A 55 8.17 10.64 -3.17
C ALA A 55 7.29 9.98 -4.22
N ASP A 56 7.60 8.73 -4.59
CA ASP A 56 6.88 8.01 -5.65
C ASP A 56 5.81 7.06 -5.08
N THR A 57 5.96 6.62 -3.83
CA THR A 57 5.11 5.60 -3.21
C THR A 57 4.88 5.90 -1.73
N ILE A 58 3.62 5.78 -1.29
CA ILE A 58 3.22 5.85 0.13
C ILE A 58 2.44 4.59 0.47
N PHE A 59 2.80 3.95 1.58
CA PHE A 59 2.10 2.80 2.14
C PHE A 59 1.89 2.99 3.64
N ILE A 60 0.73 2.57 4.16
CA ILE A 60 0.44 2.58 5.60
C ILE A 60 0.19 1.14 6.01
N ASP A 61 0.99 0.63 6.94
CA ASP A 61 0.86 -0.76 7.39
C ASP A 61 -0.19 -0.93 8.50
N THR A 62 -0.42 -2.18 8.88
CA THR A 62 -1.38 -2.57 9.92
C THR A 62 -0.99 -2.08 11.32
N ASN A 63 0.26 -1.69 11.53
CA ASN A 63 0.76 -1.07 12.76
C ASN A 63 0.68 0.47 12.71
N ASN A 64 -0.01 1.03 11.71
CA ASN A 64 -0.14 2.46 11.48
C ASN A 64 1.23 3.14 11.31
N MET A 65 2.20 2.43 10.74
CA MET A 65 3.46 3.00 10.30
C MET A 65 3.31 3.49 8.86
N ILE A 66 3.80 4.69 8.59
CA ILE A 66 3.79 5.29 7.26
C ILE A 66 5.14 5.05 6.62
N HIS A 67 5.13 4.41 5.46
CA HIS A 67 6.32 4.11 4.67
C HIS A 67 6.26 4.91 3.39
N VAL A 68 7.29 5.71 3.14
CA VAL A 68 7.39 6.51 1.92
C VAL A 68 8.71 6.19 1.24
N LYS A 69 8.62 5.77 -0.01
CA LYS A 69 9.79 5.63 -0.88
C LYS A 69 10.16 7.02 -1.39
N PHE A 70 11.42 7.37 -1.21
CA PHE A 70 12.02 8.55 -1.81
C PHE A 70 13.11 8.11 -2.77
N THR A 71 13.01 8.61 -3.98
CA THR A 71 13.99 8.38 -5.05
C THR A 71 14.65 9.71 -5.40
N ASP A 72 15.99 9.70 -5.34
CA ASP A 72 16.89 10.74 -5.84
C ASP A 72 17.66 10.17 -7.06
N LEU A 73 18.31 11.03 -7.83
CA LEU A 73 19.15 10.70 -8.99
C LEU A 73 20.21 9.63 -8.69
N GLU A 74 20.71 9.57 -7.46
CA GLU A 74 21.80 8.66 -7.10
C GLU A 74 21.42 7.56 -6.11
N LYS A 75 20.29 7.66 -5.39
CA LYS A 75 19.95 6.73 -4.30
C LYS A 75 18.44 6.63 -4.10
N SER A 76 18.00 5.42 -3.74
CA SER A 76 16.67 5.20 -3.19
C SER A 76 16.74 5.06 -1.67
N ARG A 77 15.71 5.52 -0.98
CA ARG A 77 15.56 5.34 0.47
C ARG A 77 14.10 5.18 0.84
N ILE A 78 13.85 4.52 1.96
CA ILE A 78 12.53 4.37 2.55
C ILE A 78 12.52 5.14 3.86
N LEU A 79 11.61 6.10 4.00
CA LEU A 79 11.38 6.79 5.25
C LEU A 79 10.17 6.15 5.96
N VAL A 80 10.36 5.77 7.22
CA VAL A 80 9.34 5.12 8.04
C VAL A 80 8.99 6.01 9.23
N TRP A 81 7.73 6.44 9.33
CA TRP A 81 7.20 7.15 10.49
C TRP A 81 6.37 6.21 11.36
N HIS A 82 6.64 6.23 12.66
CA HIS A 82 5.91 5.44 13.64
C HIS A 82 4.77 6.27 14.25
N GLY A 83 3.52 5.93 13.92
CA GLY A 83 2.34 6.57 14.48
C GLY A 83 2.35 8.10 14.30
N ASN A 84 2.31 8.83 15.41
CA ASN A 84 2.26 10.30 15.42
C ASN A 84 3.65 10.96 15.51
N SER A 85 4.75 10.22 15.32
CA SER A 85 6.09 10.78 15.32
C SER A 85 6.30 11.73 14.14
N THR A 86 6.92 12.88 14.39
CA THR A 86 7.42 13.78 13.33
C THR A 86 8.75 13.32 12.75
N TYR A 87 9.47 12.44 13.46
CA TYR A 87 10.73 11.87 13.04
C TYR A 87 10.50 10.54 12.30
N SER A 88 11.21 10.36 11.20
CA SER A 88 11.29 9.08 10.50
C SER A 88 12.61 8.37 10.75
N VAL A 89 12.56 7.05 10.61
CA VAL A 89 13.73 6.20 10.41
C VAL A 89 14.02 6.14 8.91
N THR A 90 15.29 6.27 8.52
CA THR A 90 15.72 6.12 7.13
C THR A 90 16.29 4.73 6.93
N ILE A 91 15.71 3.97 6.01
CA ILE A 91 16.24 2.70 5.51
C ILE A 91 16.90 3.00 4.16
N PRO A 92 18.24 2.98 4.07
CA PRO A 92 18.92 3.18 2.80
C PRO A 92 18.65 1.99 1.89
N VAL A 93 18.43 2.24 0.60
CA VAL A 93 18.45 1.17 -0.40
C VAL A 93 19.58 1.48 -1.38
N GLU A 94 20.65 0.70 -1.29
CA GLU A 94 21.93 0.99 -1.94
C GLU A 94 21.90 0.94 -3.48
N ASP A 95 20.76 0.58 -4.07
CA ASP A 95 20.59 0.47 -5.50
C ASP A 95 19.57 1.48 -6.04
N VAL A 96 20.00 2.32 -6.98
CA VAL A 96 19.19 3.33 -7.70
C VAL A 96 18.17 2.67 -8.62
N SER A 97 18.37 1.38 -8.89
CA SER A 97 17.63 0.59 -9.85
C SER A 97 16.25 0.15 -9.34
N ILE A 98 15.55 0.91 -8.49
CA ILE A 98 14.27 0.48 -7.91
C ILE A 98 13.11 1.10 -8.66
N VAL A 99 12.36 0.26 -9.37
CA VAL A 99 11.33 0.70 -10.34
C VAL A 99 9.96 0.85 -9.71
N ALA A 100 9.64 0.00 -8.76
CA ALA A 100 8.26 -0.38 -8.49
C ALA A 100 7.86 -0.12 -7.03
N PRO A 101 6.55 -0.22 -6.71
CA PRO A 101 6.05 0.14 -5.38
C PRO A 101 6.62 -0.78 -4.31
N ILE A 102 6.81 -0.22 -3.13
CA ILE A 102 7.11 -0.99 -1.92
C ILE A 102 5.87 -1.81 -1.57
N LEU A 103 6.05 -3.12 -1.36
CA LEU A 103 5.05 -3.96 -0.73
C LEU A 103 5.49 -4.27 0.69
N ILE A 104 4.56 -4.19 1.64
CA ILE A 104 4.82 -4.53 3.04
C ILE A 104 3.90 -5.67 3.43
N SER A 105 4.48 -6.75 3.95
CA SER A 105 3.70 -7.87 4.44
C SER A 105 2.95 -7.52 5.73
N ASP A 106 2.00 -8.35 6.10
CA ASP A 106 1.29 -8.29 7.38
C ASP A 106 2.21 -8.39 8.61
N VAL A 107 3.39 -8.98 8.44
CA VAL A 107 4.45 -9.07 9.46
C VAL A 107 5.49 -7.94 9.35
N GLY A 108 5.25 -6.92 8.51
CA GLY A 108 6.09 -5.72 8.42
C GLY A 108 7.36 -5.87 7.59
N GLU A 109 7.45 -6.92 6.77
CA GLU A 109 8.61 -7.13 5.89
C GLU A 109 8.47 -6.29 4.64
N ILE A 110 9.55 -5.59 4.28
CA ILE A 110 9.59 -4.68 3.15
C ILE A 110 10.13 -5.41 1.93
N TYR A 111 9.34 -5.46 0.86
CA TYR A 111 9.70 -6.03 -0.43
C TYR A 111 9.83 -4.92 -1.45
N VAL A 112 10.88 -5.01 -2.24
CA VAL A 112 11.26 -4.00 -3.23
C VAL A 112 11.62 -4.67 -4.54
N ASP A 113 11.10 -4.13 -5.64
CA ASP A 113 11.35 -4.61 -7.00
C ASP A 113 12.44 -3.78 -7.70
N ARG A 114 13.39 -4.47 -8.34
CA ARG A 114 14.56 -3.87 -9.00
C ARG A 114 14.41 -3.92 -10.52
N LEU A 115 15.09 -2.99 -11.23
CA LEU A 115 15.12 -2.89 -12.70
C LEU A 115 15.65 -4.16 -13.36
N ASP A 116 16.49 -4.91 -12.65
CA ASP A 116 17.03 -6.20 -13.11
C ASP A 116 16.03 -7.36 -12.97
N GLY A 117 14.80 -7.08 -12.52
CA GLY A 117 13.73 -8.06 -12.33
C GLY A 117 13.84 -8.88 -11.04
N GLN A 118 14.75 -8.51 -10.15
CA GLN A 118 14.90 -9.16 -8.84
C GLN A 118 14.02 -8.50 -7.78
N ILE A 119 13.29 -9.33 -7.03
CA ILE A 119 12.67 -8.90 -5.78
C ILE A 119 13.69 -9.07 -4.66
N ILE A 120 13.93 -7.99 -3.92
CA ILE A 120 14.71 -8.00 -2.68
C ILE A 120 13.79 -7.77 -1.49
N LYS A 121 14.15 -8.36 -0.36
CA LYS A 121 13.45 -8.22 0.92
C LYS A 121 14.39 -7.66 1.96
N GLN A 122 13.95 -6.68 2.73
CA GLN A 122 14.73 -6.17 3.86
C GLN A 122 14.81 -7.22 4.96
N ILE A 123 15.98 -7.40 5.55
CA ILE A 123 16.12 -8.16 6.79
C ILE A 123 15.59 -7.29 7.94
N PRO A 124 14.64 -7.79 8.76
CA PRO A 124 14.05 -7.01 9.85
C PRO A 124 15.10 -6.42 10.79
N ASN A 125 14.93 -5.15 11.15
CA ASN A 125 15.82 -4.39 12.05
C ASN A 125 17.26 -4.21 11.56
N THR A 126 17.53 -4.41 10.27
CA THR A 126 18.83 -4.11 9.66
C THR A 126 18.66 -3.21 8.44
N ASN A 127 19.77 -2.69 7.92
CA ASN A 127 19.79 -1.97 6.65
C ASN A 127 20.13 -2.89 5.46
N GLU A 128 20.08 -4.21 5.66
CA GLU A 128 20.48 -5.19 4.67
C GLU A 128 19.26 -5.71 3.91
N PHE A 129 19.48 -6.02 2.63
CA PHE A 129 18.48 -6.63 1.76
C PHE A 129 18.99 -7.97 1.24
N VAL A 130 18.09 -8.94 1.16
CA VAL A 130 18.37 -10.27 0.61
C VAL A 130 17.53 -10.49 -0.63
N SER A 131 18.14 -11.12 -1.63
CA SER A 131 17.44 -11.58 -2.82
C SER A 131 16.40 -12.63 -2.44
N VAL A 132 15.15 -12.41 -2.84
CA VAL A 132 14.08 -13.41 -2.71
C VAL A 132 14.18 -14.33 -3.92
N LYS A 133 14.85 -15.48 -3.76
CA LYS A 133 14.76 -16.56 -4.75
C LYS A 133 13.38 -17.22 -4.62
N ASP A 134 12.66 -17.27 -5.74
CA ASP A 134 11.37 -17.94 -5.94
C ASP A 134 10.14 -17.31 -5.25
N PHE A 135 9.58 -16.26 -5.87
CA PHE A 135 8.16 -15.94 -5.67
C PHE A 135 7.31 -16.90 -6.53
N LYS A 136 7.04 -18.11 -6.02
CA LYS A 136 5.92 -18.91 -6.55
C LYS A 136 4.65 -18.44 -5.85
N ALA A 137 3.83 -17.67 -6.54
CA ALA A 137 2.45 -17.45 -6.12
C ALA A 137 1.78 -18.82 -5.94
N SER A 138 1.37 -19.13 -4.71
CA SER A 138 0.57 -20.32 -4.37
C SER A 138 -0.87 -20.12 -4.78
#